data_AF-D7IE41-F1
#
_entry.id   AF-D7IE41-F1
#
_cell.length_a   1.000
_cell.length_b   1.000
_cell.length_c   1.000
_cell.angle_alpha   90.00
_cell.angle_beta   90.00
_cell.angle_gamma   90.00
#
_symmetry.space_group_name_H-M   'P 1'
#
loop_
_entity.id
_entity.type
_entity.pdbx_description
1 polymer ?
#
loop_
_entity_poly.entity_id
_entity_poly.type
_entity_poly.pdbx_seq_one_letter_code
_entity_poly.pdbx_strand_id
1 'polypeptide(L)'
;MEKILGGLVLVNGTDIWSTYGVFLVEDKRGGMDNLTAILTPSKTKTDTAVNIREEDGEKYSSVLTPRNEARDVTLHFALFGKTQAGWLKKYFEFINFLKKGRDGWLEISFPQLALTLRVKYTDCSKFQPLTYLWKEGVHAGKFKVKFREPVPVI
;
A
#
# COMPACT_ATOMS: atom_id res chain seq x y z
N MET A 1 6.14 4.62 23.20
CA MET A 1 5.65 4.05 21.93
C MET A 1 5.32 5.13 20.90
N GLU A 2 4.83 6.31 21.31
CA GLU A 2 4.50 7.42 20.38
C GLU A 2 5.67 7.93 19.51
N LYS A 3 6.91 7.92 20.02
CA LYS A 3 8.10 8.39 19.27
C LYS A 3 8.62 7.44 18.19
N ILE A 4 8.24 6.17 18.18
CA ILE A 4 8.86 5.16 17.30
C ILE A 4 8.12 5.03 15.97
N LEU A 5 6.81 5.32 15.94
CA LEU A 5 5.95 5.11 14.76
C LEU A 5 5.59 6.40 14.01
N GLY A 6 5.84 7.56 14.62
CA GLY A 6 5.63 8.86 13.96
C GLY A 6 6.65 9.10 12.85
N GLY A 7 6.20 9.71 11.75
CA GLY A 7 7.03 10.07 10.61
C GLY A 7 7.49 8.90 9.72
N LEU A 8 7.04 7.66 9.99
CA LEU A 8 7.40 6.50 9.17
C LEU A 8 6.65 6.45 7.84
N VAL A 9 5.37 6.83 7.86
CA VAL A 9 4.50 6.82 6.69
C VAL A 9 3.67 8.10 6.68
N LEU A 10 3.84 8.87 5.62
CA LEU A 10 3.06 10.08 5.38
C LEU A 10 2.17 9.83 4.18
N VAL A 11 0.88 10.15 4.28
CA VAL A 11 -0.05 10.09 3.15
C VAL A 11 -0.54 11.50 2.88
N ASN A 12 -0.27 12.03 1.68
CA ASN A 12 -0.59 13.42 1.33
C ASN A 12 -0.05 14.43 2.38
N GLY A 13 1.17 14.19 2.88
CA GLY A 13 1.80 14.99 3.93
C GLY A 13 1.27 14.77 5.36
N THR A 14 0.21 13.97 5.53
CA THR A 14 -0.37 13.64 6.84
C THR A 14 0.31 12.41 7.43
N ASP A 15 0.85 12.52 8.64
CA ASP A 15 1.30 11.37 9.41
C ASP A 15 0.10 10.54 9.89
N ILE A 16 0.01 9.31 9.37
CA ILE A 16 -1.12 8.41 9.63
C ILE A 16 -1.12 7.88 11.07
N TRP A 17 0.04 7.84 11.73
CA TRP A 17 0.16 7.43 13.11
C TRP A 17 -0.34 8.51 14.05
N SER A 18 0.17 9.74 13.93
CA SER A 18 -0.23 10.83 14.83
C SER A 18 -1.70 11.22 14.65
N THR A 19 -2.20 11.18 13.41
CA THR A 19 -3.55 11.64 13.08
C THR A 19 -4.60 10.57 13.35
N TYR A 20 -4.36 9.34 12.86
CA TYR A 20 -5.36 8.27 12.90
C TYR A 20 -5.00 7.14 13.87
N GLY A 21 -3.76 7.07 14.38
CA GLY A 21 -3.28 5.93 15.16
C GLY A 21 -3.05 4.68 14.32
N VAL A 22 -2.88 4.86 13.01
CA VAL A 22 -2.69 3.76 12.05
C VAL A 22 -1.21 3.61 11.74
N PHE A 23 -0.74 2.38 11.59
CA PHE A 23 0.64 2.08 11.20
C PHE A 23 0.72 0.82 10.33
N LEU A 24 1.86 0.61 9.67
CA LEU A 24 2.10 -0.60 8.88
C LEU A 24 2.40 -1.79 9.79
N VAL A 25 1.78 -2.92 9.48
CA VAL A 25 1.93 -4.16 10.25
C VAL A 25 2.24 -5.33 9.33
N GLU A 26 2.99 -6.31 9.83
CA GLU A 26 3.25 -7.56 9.10
C GLU A 26 2.32 -8.67 9.60
N ASP A 27 1.99 -9.63 8.74
CA ASP A 27 1.10 -10.73 9.13
C ASP A 27 1.75 -11.68 10.14
N LYS A 28 3.07 -11.81 10.07
CA LYS A 28 3.89 -12.69 10.92
C LYS A 28 5.07 -11.92 11.49
N ARG A 29 5.55 -12.36 12.66
CA ARG A 29 6.79 -11.83 13.23
C ARG A 29 7.95 -12.09 12.27
N GLY A 30 8.72 -11.04 11.96
CA GLY A 30 9.81 -11.11 10.97
C GLY A 30 9.34 -11.13 9.52
N GLY A 31 8.04 -10.95 9.27
CA GLY A 31 7.52 -10.72 7.92
C GLY A 31 8.08 -9.42 7.33
N MET A 32 8.08 -9.36 6.00
CA MET A 32 8.54 -8.20 5.23
C MET A 32 7.57 -7.94 4.07
N ASP A 33 6.28 -8.25 4.25
CA ASP A 33 5.28 -8.17 3.19
C ASP A 33 5.11 -6.73 2.71
N ASN A 34 5.05 -5.75 3.62
CA ASN A 34 4.97 -4.34 3.21
C ASN A 34 6.24 -3.89 2.50
N LEU A 35 7.42 -4.22 3.06
CA LEU A 35 8.70 -3.85 2.46
C LEU A 35 8.85 -4.45 1.06
N THR A 36 8.44 -5.71 0.90
CA THR A 36 8.39 -6.40 -0.39
C THR A 36 7.45 -5.68 -1.33
N ALA A 37 6.23 -5.35 -0.91
CA ALA A 37 5.26 -4.65 -1.75
C ALA A 37 5.72 -3.24 -2.18
N ILE A 38 6.45 -2.53 -1.31
CA ILE A 38 6.97 -1.20 -1.59
C ILE A 38 8.13 -1.27 -2.60
N LEU A 39 9.05 -2.23 -2.43
CA LEU A 39 10.30 -2.32 -3.19
C LEU A 39 10.25 -3.23 -4.43
N THR A 40 9.22 -4.07 -4.59
CA THR A 40 9.07 -4.90 -5.79
C THR A 40 8.81 -4.00 -7.00
N PRO A 41 9.66 -4.01 -8.04
CA PRO A 41 9.49 -3.15 -9.22
C PRO A 41 8.27 -3.54 -10.06
N SER A 42 7.81 -2.59 -10.86
CA SER A 42 6.80 -2.85 -11.89
C SER A 42 7.33 -3.79 -12.97
N LYS A 43 6.39 -4.46 -13.66
CA LYS A 43 6.72 -5.15 -14.90
C LYS A 43 6.99 -4.13 -15.99
N THR A 44 7.78 -4.51 -16.99
CA THR A 44 7.85 -3.77 -18.25
C THR A 44 6.62 -4.07 -19.09
N LYS A 45 6.24 -3.12 -19.95
CA LYS A 45 5.24 -3.33 -20.99
C LYS A 45 5.73 -4.42 -21.92
N THR A 46 4.79 -5.24 -22.37
CA THR A 46 5.08 -6.29 -23.36
C THR A 46 5.58 -5.66 -24.66
N ASP A 47 6.75 -6.10 -25.11
CA ASP A 47 7.26 -5.77 -26.43
C ASP A 47 6.54 -6.60 -27.50
N THR A 48 6.32 -6.02 -28.67
CA THR A 48 5.75 -6.77 -29.80
C THR A 48 6.85 -7.62 -30.44
N ALA A 49 6.69 -8.94 -30.37
CA ALA A 49 7.60 -9.91 -30.98
C ALA A 49 6.99 -10.52 -32.24
N VAL A 50 7.85 -10.83 -33.22
CA VAL A 50 7.50 -11.67 -34.37
C VAL A 50 7.97 -13.09 -34.05
N ASN A 51 7.03 -14.01 -33.87
CA ASN A 51 7.29 -15.41 -33.54
C ASN A 51 6.91 -16.30 -34.74
N ILE A 52 7.92 -16.82 -35.44
CA ILE A 52 7.79 -17.59 -36.68
C ILE A 52 8.01 -19.07 -36.34
N ARG A 53 7.05 -19.93 -36.71
CA ARG A 53 7.06 -21.36 -36.33
C ARG A 53 8.29 -22.12 -36.80
N GLU A 54 8.78 -21.78 -38.00
CA GLU A 54 9.91 -22.44 -38.65
C GLU A 54 11.28 -21.94 -38.17
N GLU A 55 11.32 -20.91 -37.31
CA GLU A 55 12.55 -20.34 -36.77
C GLU A 55 12.66 -20.56 -35.25
N ASP A 56 13.90 -20.64 -34.75
CA ASP A 56 14.14 -20.72 -33.31
C ASP A 56 13.98 -19.33 -32.66
N GLY A 57 13.14 -19.28 -31.63
CA GLY A 57 13.00 -18.09 -30.77
C GLY A 57 12.08 -17.01 -31.33
N GLU A 58 12.32 -15.77 -30.92
CA GLU A 58 11.47 -14.62 -31.23
C GLU A 58 12.31 -13.47 -31.81
N LYS A 59 11.78 -12.80 -32.83
CA LYS A 59 12.39 -11.60 -33.43
C LYS A 59 11.81 -10.34 -32.80
N TYR A 60 12.69 -9.46 -32.35
CA TYR A 60 12.34 -8.15 -31.81
C TYR A 60 12.89 -7.02 -32.68
N SER A 61 12.47 -5.80 -32.36
CA SER A 61 13.13 -4.58 -32.84
C SER A 61 14.62 -4.59 -32.48
N SER A 62 15.46 -4.03 -33.36
CA SER A 62 16.89 -3.82 -33.12
C SER A 62 17.18 -2.87 -31.96
N VAL A 63 16.20 -2.04 -31.60
CA VAL A 63 16.23 -1.15 -30.44
C VAL A 63 15.04 -1.46 -29.54
N LEU A 64 15.31 -1.78 -28.28
CA LEU A 64 14.31 -1.94 -27.23
C LEU A 64 14.25 -0.67 -26.38
N THR A 65 13.05 -0.17 -26.13
CA THR A 65 12.81 0.98 -25.24
C THR A 65 11.87 0.58 -24.10
N PRO A 66 12.35 -0.15 -23.07
CA PRO A 66 11.52 -0.64 -21.99
C PRO A 66 10.76 0.49 -21.30
N ARG A 67 9.47 0.26 -21.06
CA ARG A 67 8.60 1.18 -20.30
C ARG A 67 7.86 0.39 -19.24
N ASN A 68 7.67 0.98 -18.08
CA ASN A 68 6.98 0.34 -16.96
C ASN A 68 5.47 0.21 -17.23
N GLU A 69 4.88 -0.90 -16.80
CA GLU A 69 3.45 -1.10 -16.64
C GLU A 69 2.99 -0.58 -15.29
N ALA A 70 1.76 -0.08 -15.23
CA ALA A 70 1.13 0.23 -13.95
C ALA A 70 1.07 -1.02 -13.05
N ARG A 71 1.36 -0.84 -11.76
CA ARG A 71 1.41 -1.93 -10.78
C ARG A 71 0.41 -1.73 -9.66
N ASP A 72 0.09 -2.83 -8.98
CA ASP A 72 -0.68 -2.80 -7.74
C ASP A 72 0.24 -2.97 -6.55
N VAL A 73 0.07 -2.13 -5.53
CA VAL A 73 0.81 -2.18 -4.26
C VAL A 73 -0.20 -2.48 -3.16
N THR A 74 -0.01 -3.58 -2.42
CA THR A 74 -0.87 -3.92 -1.29
C THR A 74 -0.12 -3.69 0.02
N LEU A 75 -0.65 -2.81 0.87
CA LEU A 75 -0.08 -2.50 2.18
C LEU A 75 -1.00 -3.01 3.29
N HIS A 76 -0.39 -3.47 4.37
CA HIS A 76 -1.03 -4.01 5.54
C HIS A 76 -0.97 -2.97 6.66
N PHE A 77 -2.13 -2.59 7.17
CA PHE A 77 -2.28 -1.59 8.23
C PHE A 77 -2.86 -2.21 9.49
N ALA A 78 -2.55 -1.61 10.63
CA ALA A 78 -3.20 -1.88 11.90
C ALA A 78 -3.66 -0.58 12.58
N LEU A 79 -4.72 -0.70 13.37
CA LEU A 79 -5.29 0.38 14.19
C LEU A 79 -5.64 -0.17 15.57
N PHE A 80 -5.34 0.61 16.61
CA PHE A 80 -5.66 0.29 18.01
C PHE A 80 -6.44 1.44 18.66
N GLY A 81 -7.36 1.09 19.56
CA GLY A 81 -8.18 2.06 20.29
C GLY A 81 -8.60 1.52 21.65
N LYS A 82 -8.71 2.41 22.64
CA LYS A 82 -9.11 2.07 24.02
C LYS A 82 -10.62 1.81 24.16
N THR A 83 -11.42 2.26 23.20
CA THR A 83 -12.88 2.18 23.21
C THR A 83 -13.37 1.77 21.83
N GLN A 84 -14.44 0.97 21.75
CA GLN A 84 -15.01 0.54 20.48
C GLN A 84 -15.42 1.71 19.60
N ALA A 85 -16.14 2.69 20.16
CA ALA A 85 -16.64 3.86 19.42
C ALA A 85 -15.49 4.70 18.83
N GLY A 86 -14.47 5.00 19.63
CA GLY A 86 -13.29 5.73 19.17
C GLY A 86 -12.49 4.97 18.11
N TRP A 87 -12.39 3.65 18.23
CA TRP A 87 -11.72 2.80 17.24
C TRP A 87 -12.48 2.78 15.90
N LEU A 88 -13.80 2.57 15.93
CA LEU A 88 -14.65 2.59 14.73
C LEU A 88 -14.60 3.95 14.03
N LYS A 89 -14.70 5.05 14.80
CA LYS A 89 -14.60 6.41 14.26
C LYS A 89 -13.30 6.61 13.50
N LYS A 90 -12.15 6.30 14.13
CA LYS A 90 -10.83 6.43 13.51
C LYS A 90 -10.67 5.56 12.27
N TYR A 91 -11.18 4.32 12.31
CA TYR A 91 -11.16 3.43 11.16
C TYR A 91 -11.92 4.02 9.97
N PHE A 92 -13.15 4.51 10.19
CA PHE A 92 -13.95 5.13 9.12
C PHE A 92 -13.32 6.41 8.59
N GLU A 93 -12.81 7.28 9.48
CA GLU A 93 -12.11 8.49 9.08
C GLU A 93 -10.88 8.17 8.22
N PHE A 94 -10.10 7.15 8.59
CA PHE A 94 -8.92 6.73 7.82
C PHE A 94 -9.29 6.15 6.45
N ILE A 95 -10.27 5.26 6.36
CA ILE A 95 -10.71 4.70 5.07
C ILE A 95 -11.28 5.79 4.17
N ASN A 96 -12.09 6.71 4.71
CA ASN A 96 -12.61 7.84 3.95
C ASN A 96 -11.51 8.79 3.49
N PHE A 97 -10.50 9.02 4.32
CA PHE A 97 -9.30 9.78 3.96
C PHE A 97 -8.55 9.15 2.77
N LEU A 98 -8.30 7.84 2.82
CA LEU A 98 -7.67 7.12 1.71
C LEU A 98 -8.51 7.14 0.42
N LYS A 99 -9.82 6.99 0.53
CA LYS A 99 -10.72 7.01 -0.64
C LYS A 99 -10.85 8.40 -1.25
N LYS A 100 -10.89 9.45 -0.43
CA LYS A 100 -11.00 10.84 -0.88
C LYS A 100 -9.71 11.32 -1.52
N GLY A 101 -8.58 11.06 -0.86
CA GLY A 101 -7.26 11.57 -1.28
C GLY A 101 -7.25 13.08 -1.53
N ARG A 102 -6.27 13.55 -2.30
CA ARG A 102 -6.28 14.86 -2.96
C ARG A 102 -6.76 14.61 -4.39
N ASP A 103 -8.03 14.93 -4.66
CA ASP A 103 -8.70 14.65 -5.94
C ASP A 103 -8.59 13.16 -6.35
N GLY A 104 -8.75 12.25 -5.38
CA GLY A 104 -8.62 10.80 -5.58
C GLY A 104 -7.19 10.25 -5.56
N TRP A 105 -6.16 11.12 -5.47
CA TRP A 105 -4.77 10.73 -5.43
C TRP A 105 -4.19 10.68 -4.01
N LEU A 106 -3.26 9.74 -3.82
CA LEU A 106 -2.50 9.54 -2.60
C LEU A 106 -1.01 9.60 -2.93
N GLU A 107 -0.30 10.51 -2.30
CA GLU A 107 1.15 10.53 -2.22
C GLU A 107 1.57 9.84 -0.93
N ILE A 108 1.99 8.58 -1.03
CA ILE A 108 2.44 7.79 0.12
C ILE A 108 3.96 7.89 0.19
N SER A 109 4.46 8.65 1.16
CA SER A 109 5.88 8.86 1.40
C SER A 109 6.37 7.95 2.52
N PHE A 110 7.50 7.30 2.27
CA PHE A 110 8.28 6.48 3.21
C PHE A 110 9.63 7.16 3.42
N PRO A 111 9.76 8.09 4.40
CA PRO A 111 10.95 8.93 4.52
C PRO A 111 12.25 8.13 4.71
N GLN A 112 12.19 7.01 5.43
CA GLN A 112 13.35 6.13 5.65
C GLN A 112 13.88 5.46 4.37
N LEU A 113 13.03 5.34 3.34
CA LEU A 113 13.40 4.78 2.04
C LEU A 113 13.65 5.87 0.99
N ALA A 114 13.51 7.15 1.36
CA ALA A 114 13.51 8.28 0.42
C ALA A 114 12.59 8.06 -0.80
N LEU A 115 11.45 7.37 -0.58
CA LEU A 115 10.55 6.92 -1.63
C LEU A 115 9.16 7.51 -1.42
N THR A 116 8.57 8.06 -2.49
CA THR A 116 7.18 8.50 -2.51
C THR A 116 6.46 7.83 -3.68
N LEU A 117 5.38 7.12 -3.37
CA LEU A 117 4.53 6.49 -4.36
C LEU A 117 3.33 7.40 -4.64
N ARG A 118 3.00 7.59 -5.92
CA ARG A 118 1.78 8.28 -6.33
C ARG A 118 0.74 7.27 -6.79
N VAL A 119 -0.25 7.03 -5.94
CA VAL A 119 -1.21 5.93 -6.10
C VAL A 119 -2.64 6.39 -5.95
N LYS A 120 -3.59 5.52 -6.33
CA LYS A 120 -5.01 5.65 -5.98
C LYS A 120 -5.47 4.43 -5.19
N TYR A 121 -6.41 4.63 -4.27
CA TYR A 121 -7.10 3.53 -3.58
C TYR A 121 -7.88 2.69 -4.60
N THR A 122 -7.78 1.36 -4.53
CA THR A 122 -8.58 0.47 -5.37
C THR A 122 -9.49 -0.45 -4.57
N ASP A 123 -8.96 -1.14 -3.57
CA ASP A 123 -9.70 -2.16 -2.84
C ASP A 123 -9.19 -2.31 -1.40
N CYS A 124 -10.02 -2.88 -0.52
CA CYS A 124 -9.62 -3.31 0.82
C CYS A 124 -10.06 -4.76 1.01
N SER A 125 -9.14 -5.69 0.77
CA SER A 125 -9.47 -7.09 0.52
C SER A 125 -9.99 -7.85 1.74
N LYS A 126 -9.55 -7.50 2.96
CA LYS A 126 -10.06 -8.12 4.19
C LYS A 126 -9.76 -7.30 5.43
N PHE A 127 -10.81 -6.93 6.17
CA PHE A 127 -10.70 -6.49 7.55
C PHE A 127 -10.61 -7.72 8.47
N GLN A 128 -9.60 -7.76 9.34
CA GLN A 128 -9.40 -8.82 10.32
C GLN A 128 -9.36 -8.21 11.73
N PRO A 129 -10.40 -8.44 12.56
CA PRO A 129 -10.35 -8.06 13.96
C PRO A 129 -9.28 -8.90 14.68
N LEU A 130 -8.45 -8.23 15.48
CA LEU A 130 -7.45 -8.87 16.35
C LEU A 130 -8.00 -9.07 17.76
N THR A 131 -8.93 -8.21 18.18
CA THR A 131 -9.70 -8.37 19.40
C THR A 131 -11.18 -8.41 19.10
N TYR A 132 -11.96 -9.04 19.99
CA TYR A 132 -13.41 -9.09 19.85
C TYR A 132 -13.99 -7.67 19.95
N LEU A 133 -14.68 -7.23 18.89
CA LEU A 133 -15.31 -5.92 18.83
C LEU A 133 -16.37 -5.71 19.93
N TRP A 134 -16.98 -6.78 20.41
CA TRP A 134 -18.14 -6.78 21.33
C TRP A 134 -17.78 -6.95 22.81
N LYS A 135 -16.48 -7.06 23.15
CA LYS A 135 -16.00 -7.17 24.53
C LYS A 135 -15.34 -5.87 24.95
N GLU A 136 -15.51 -5.50 26.22
CA GLU A 136 -14.81 -4.37 26.80
C GLU A 136 -13.29 -4.61 26.79
N GLY A 137 -12.53 -3.57 26.41
CA GLY A 137 -11.08 -3.61 26.39
C GLY A 137 -10.47 -2.88 25.19
N VAL A 138 -9.24 -3.28 24.85
CA VAL A 138 -8.52 -2.71 23.71
C VAL A 138 -9.09 -3.28 22.41
N HIS A 139 -9.50 -2.40 21.51
CA HIS A 139 -9.97 -2.74 20.18
C HIS A 139 -8.82 -2.62 19.18
N ALA A 140 -8.57 -3.70 18.45
CA ALA A 140 -7.51 -3.78 17.47
C ALA A 140 -7.99 -4.51 16.22
N GLY A 141 -7.57 -4.02 15.07
CA GLY A 141 -7.84 -4.66 13.79
C GLY A 141 -6.70 -4.42 12.83
N LYS A 142 -6.49 -5.37 11.93
CA LYS A 142 -5.60 -5.24 10.79
C LYS A 142 -6.38 -5.36 9.49
N PHE A 143 -5.92 -4.68 8.46
CA PHE A 143 -6.58 -4.68 7.17
C PHE A 143 -5.57 -4.42 6.06
N LYS A 144 -5.87 -4.95 4.87
CA LYS A 144 -5.02 -4.82 3.69
C LYS A 144 -5.67 -3.88 2.71
N VAL A 145 -4.94 -2.85 2.28
CA VAL A 145 -5.40 -1.91 1.27
C VAL A 145 -4.57 -2.09 0.02
N LYS A 146 -5.25 -2.29 -1.11
CA LYS A 146 -4.65 -2.31 -2.43
C LYS A 146 -4.70 -0.90 -3.02
N PHE A 147 -3.58 -0.51 -3.58
CA PHE A 147 -3.39 0.74 -4.30
C PHE A 147 -2.95 0.44 -5.74
N ARG A 148 -3.38 1.28 -6.68
CA ARG A 148 -2.88 1.25 -8.07
C ARG A 148 -1.90 2.38 -8.24
N GLU A 149 -0.69 2.07 -8.71
CA GLU A 149 0.34 3.03 -9.12
C GLU A 149 0.39 3.08 -10.66
N PRO A 150 -0.21 4.10 -11.30
CA PRO A 150 -0.32 4.13 -12.76
C PRO A 150 1.01 4.41 -13.46
N VAL A 151 1.88 5.17 -12.81
CA VAL A 151 3.23 5.52 -13.30
C VAL A 151 4.21 5.12 -12.20
N PRO A 152 4.72 3.88 -12.22
CA PRO A 152 5.59 3.38 -11.16
C PRO A 152 6.93 4.09 -11.14
N VAL A 153 7.41 4.38 -9.92
CA VAL A 153 8.75 4.93 -9.69
C VAL A 153 9.84 3.88 -9.95
N ILE A 154 9.56 2.61 -9.64
CA ILE A 154 10.46 1.46 -9.83
C ILE A 154 9.73 0.29 -10.49
#